data_AF-A0A5Y9Y064-F1
#
_entry.id   AF-A0A5Y9Y064-F1
#
_cell.length_a   1.000
_cell.length_b   1.000
_cell.length_c   1.000
_cell.angle_alpha   90.00
_cell.angle_beta   90.00
_cell.angle_gamma   90.00
#
_symmetry.space_group_name_H-M   'P 1'
#
loop_
_entity.id
_entity.type
_entity.pdbx_description
1 polymer ?
#
loop_
_entity_poly.entity_id
_entity_poly.type
_entity_poly.pdbx_seq_one_letter_code
_entity_poly.pdbx_strand_id
1 'polypeptide(L)'
;MNNTVFLRVNGRDWGGWTSVRISAGIDRIARDFNVSITRQWPGGEDVPPVKNGDAVEVLIGDDLVITGWVEALPLRYDAQTIMTGIVGRSKTADLIDCSASPAQHNGKNLFLIASALARPFGVNVVDAGAPAAAVIEAQPEHGETVVDCLNRLLGQAQALAYDDERGRLVLGRPGSMKAATALVLGENILSCDTERSVRERFSSYLVTGQRPGTDDDFGEATIAAIRQSTGDAGVTRYRPHTIQQSGTATTDSCKSRCEFEARQRAAKTLETTYTVQGWRQGNGELWKPNQAVVVYDPLNGFDNETLVIAEVTYSQDNNGTLTEIRVGPADAYLPEPFRPKAKKKVSEEADF
;
A
#
# COMPACT_ATOMS: atom_id res chain seq x y z
N MET A 1 -24.29 -5.78 17.33
CA MET A 1 -23.79 -5.98 15.95
C MET A 1 -23.11 -7.33 15.89
N ASN A 2 -23.30 -8.08 14.79
CA ASN A 2 -22.66 -9.38 14.60
C ASN A 2 -21.23 -9.17 14.08
N ASN A 3 -20.24 -9.74 14.75
CA ASN A 3 -18.83 -9.72 14.34
C ASN A 3 -18.31 -11.14 14.04
N THR A 4 -19.18 -12.13 13.88
CA THR A 4 -18.74 -13.47 13.49
C THR A 4 -18.13 -13.42 12.09
N VAL A 5 -16.96 -14.06 11.95
CA VAL A 5 -16.25 -14.14 10.68
C VAL A 5 -16.70 -15.35 9.90
N PHE A 6 -17.08 -15.13 8.65
CA PHE A 6 -17.47 -16.16 7.71
C PHE A 6 -16.58 -16.12 6.47
N LEU A 7 -16.16 -17.30 6.01
CA LEU A 7 -15.56 -17.50 4.69
C LEU A 7 -16.61 -18.17 3.82
N ARG A 8 -17.04 -17.48 2.76
CA ARG A 8 -17.91 -18.06 1.74
C ARG A 8 -17.05 -18.66 0.64
N VAL A 9 -17.09 -19.98 0.52
CA VAL A 9 -16.34 -20.75 -0.49
C VAL A 9 -17.27 -21.78 -1.11
N ASN A 10 -17.26 -21.90 -2.44
CA ASN A 10 -18.09 -22.86 -3.18
C ASN A 10 -19.60 -22.79 -2.81
N GLY A 11 -20.10 -21.57 -2.54
CA GLY A 11 -21.51 -21.32 -2.19
C GLY A 11 -21.90 -21.76 -0.77
N ARG A 12 -20.94 -22.05 0.11
CA ARG A 12 -21.16 -22.37 1.52
C ARG A 12 -20.39 -21.44 2.44
N ASP A 13 -20.98 -21.12 3.59
CA ASP A 13 -20.38 -20.25 4.59
C ASP A 13 -19.71 -21.09 5.69
N TRP A 14 -18.44 -20.80 5.95
CA TRP A 14 -17.61 -21.47 6.94
C TRP A 14 -17.26 -20.50 8.07
N GLY A 15 -17.53 -20.88 9.31
CA GLY A 15 -17.29 -20.04 10.50
C GLY A 15 -16.78 -20.86 11.68
N GLY A 16 -16.81 -20.27 12.88
CA GLY A 16 -16.36 -20.94 14.11
C GLY A 16 -14.84 -20.90 14.33
N TRP A 17 -14.16 -19.93 13.72
CA TRP A 17 -12.71 -19.75 13.82
C TRP A 17 -12.28 -19.44 15.26
N THR A 18 -11.26 -20.15 15.73
CA THR A 18 -10.62 -19.89 17.04
C THR A 18 -9.59 -18.77 16.94
N SER A 19 -9.02 -18.54 15.75
CA SER A 19 -8.18 -17.40 15.48
C SER A 19 -8.49 -16.81 14.11
N VAL A 20 -8.57 -15.49 14.04
CA VAL A 20 -8.74 -14.72 12.81
C VAL A 20 -7.68 -13.63 12.79
N ARG A 21 -7.10 -13.42 11.62
CA ARG A 21 -6.33 -12.22 11.29
C ARG A 21 -6.72 -11.77 9.88
N ILE A 22 -7.14 -10.52 9.71
CA ILE A 22 -7.51 -9.93 8.43
C ILE A 22 -6.79 -8.57 8.35
N SER A 23 -5.97 -8.35 7.33
CA SER A 23 -5.12 -7.17 7.23
C SER A 23 -5.36 -6.45 5.90
N ALA A 24 -5.60 -5.13 5.96
CA ALA A 24 -5.78 -4.29 4.77
C ALA A 24 -5.01 -2.98 4.93
N GLY A 25 -4.28 -2.55 3.89
CA GLY A 25 -3.46 -1.35 3.95
C GLY A 25 -3.32 -0.61 2.62
N ILE A 26 -2.91 0.66 2.69
CA ILE A 26 -2.72 1.55 1.53
C ILE A 26 -1.32 1.44 0.90
N ASP A 27 -0.39 0.80 1.60
CA ASP A 27 0.99 0.54 1.18
C ASP A 27 1.17 -0.84 0.53
N ARG A 28 0.05 -1.58 0.37
CA ARG A 28 -0.02 -2.86 -0.32
C ARG A 28 -1.21 -2.87 -1.28
N ILE A 29 -1.06 -3.59 -2.38
CA ILE A 29 -2.10 -3.69 -3.41
C ILE A 29 -3.07 -4.84 -3.16
N ALA A 30 -2.78 -5.75 -2.21
CA ALA A 30 -3.68 -6.83 -1.83
C ALA A 30 -3.80 -6.93 -0.31
N ARG A 31 -5.04 -7.02 0.18
CA ARG A 31 -5.34 -7.41 1.57
C ARG A 31 -5.26 -8.92 1.74
N ASP A 32 -5.02 -9.36 2.97
CA ASP A 32 -4.82 -10.77 3.32
C ASP A 32 -5.74 -11.20 4.47
N PHE A 33 -6.00 -12.51 4.53
CA PHE A 33 -6.62 -13.14 5.67
C PHE A 33 -5.91 -14.44 6.05
N ASN A 34 -5.99 -14.75 7.33
CA ASN A 34 -5.59 -16.01 7.91
C ASN A 34 -6.61 -16.38 8.99
N VAL A 35 -7.31 -17.49 8.79
CA VAL A 35 -8.23 -18.04 9.79
C VAL A 35 -7.80 -19.44 10.17
N SER A 36 -8.01 -19.81 11.42
CA SER A 36 -7.74 -21.17 11.88
C SER A 36 -8.75 -21.65 12.91
N ILE A 37 -8.91 -22.97 12.93
CA ILE A 37 -9.73 -23.69 13.90
C ILE A 37 -8.87 -24.79 14.55
N THR A 38 -8.86 -24.80 15.88
CA THR A 38 -8.25 -25.86 16.69
C THR A 38 -9.32 -26.85 17.10
N ARG A 39 -9.09 -28.14 16.82
CA ARG A 39 -9.97 -29.25 17.22
C ARG A 39 -9.22 -30.15 18.20
N GLN A 40 -9.92 -30.61 19.24
CA GLN A 40 -9.43 -31.69 20.10
C GLN A 40 -9.62 -33.03 19.39
N TRP A 41 -8.59 -33.87 19.41
CA TRP A 41 -8.62 -35.20 18.78
C TRP A 41 -8.80 -36.30 19.85
N PRO A 42 -9.57 -37.38 19.59
CA PRO A 42 -10.29 -37.74 18.37
C PRO A 42 -11.79 -37.32 18.39
N GLY A 43 -12.26 -36.64 17.34
CA GLY A 43 -13.69 -36.36 17.14
C GLY A 43 -13.98 -35.07 16.35
N GLY A 44 -14.47 -35.19 15.12
CA GLY A 44 -14.93 -34.06 14.30
C GLY A 44 -14.97 -34.38 12.81
N GLU A 45 -16.04 -35.03 12.36
CA GLU A 45 -16.34 -35.26 10.94
C GLU A 45 -16.88 -33.98 10.31
N ASP A 46 -15.99 -33.20 9.70
CA ASP A 46 -16.18 -32.45 8.45
C ASP A 46 -15.04 -31.43 8.35
N VAL A 47 -14.09 -31.71 7.46
CA VAL A 47 -13.12 -30.72 7.01
C VAL A 47 -13.80 -29.96 5.87
N PRO A 48 -13.81 -28.61 5.87
CA PRO A 48 -14.29 -27.85 4.73
C PRO A 48 -13.63 -28.38 3.45
N PRO A 49 -14.38 -28.79 2.41
CA PRO A 49 -13.81 -29.23 1.13
C PRO A 49 -13.33 -28.01 0.32
N VAL A 50 -12.49 -27.19 0.94
CA VAL A 50 -11.83 -26.02 0.38
C VAL A 50 -10.51 -26.47 -0.23
N LYS A 51 -10.18 -25.93 -1.40
CA LYS A 51 -8.93 -26.21 -2.11
C LYS A 51 -8.14 -24.93 -2.35
N ASN A 52 -6.83 -25.07 -2.52
CA ASN A 52 -6.01 -23.97 -3.04
C ASN A 52 -6.52 -23.57 -4.43
N GLY A 53 -6.65 -22.26 -4.65
CA GLY A 53 -7.22 -21.67 -5.86
C GLY A 53 -8.73 -21.48 -5.82
N ASP A 54 -9.44 -21.92 -4.79
CA ASP A 54 -10.88 -21.66 -4.68
C ASP A 54 -11.14 -20.16 -4.48
N ALA A 55 -12.19 -19.64 -5.13
CA ALA A 55 -12.66 -18.28 -4.90
C ALA A 55 -13.28 -18.17 -3.50
N VAL A 56 -12.97 -17.07 -2.80
CA VAL A 56 -13.41 -16.83 -1.43
C VAL A 56 -13.89 -15.40 -1.23
N GLU A 57 -14.99 -15.26 -0.49
CA GLU A 57 -15.40 -14.00 0.13
C GLU A 57 -15.23 -14.12 1.64
N VAL A 58 -14.60 -13.13 2.27
CA VAL A 58 -14.47 -13.05 3.73
C VAL A 58 -15.42 -11.96 4.22
N LEU A 59 -16.24 -12.30 5.22
CA LEU A 59 -17.22 -11.41 5.81
C LEU A 59 -16.99 -11.27 7.32
N ILE A 60 -17.26 -10.07 7.84
CA ILE A 60 -17.37 -9.77 9.26
C ILE A 60 -18.83 -9.40 9.54
N GLY A 61 -19.60 -10.31 10.13
CA GLY A 61 -21.05 -10.18 10.14
C GLY A 61 -21.59 -10.14 8.71
N ASP A 62 -22.26 -9.05 8.35
CA ASP A 62 -22.79 -8.82 7.00
C ASP A 62 -21.85 -8.00 6.10
N ASP A 63 -20.75 -7.49 6.65
CA ASP A 63 -19.80 -6.67 5.91
C ASP A 63 -18.81 -7.55 5.14
N LEU A 64 -18.85 -7.49 3.82
CA LEU A 64 -17.80 -8.03 2.96
C LEU A 64 -16.49 -7.29 3.24
N VAL A 65 -15.41 -8.01 3.53
CA VAL A 65 -14.09 -7.43 3.80
C VAL A 65 -13.01 -7.86 2.81
N ILE A 66 -13.14 -9.05 2.20
CA ILE A 66 -12.23 -9.53 1.16
C ILE A 66 -13.02 -10.28 0.08
N THR A 67 -12.65 -10.06 -1.17
CA THR A 67 -12.98 -10.95 -2.29
C THR A 67 -11.68 -11.38 -2.95
N GLY A 68 -11.40 -12.69 -2.99
CA GLY A 68 -10.08 -13.19 -3.32
C GLY A 68 -10.00 -14.68 -3.60
N TRP A 69 -8.81 -15.22 -3.34
CA TRP A 69 -8.45 -16.61 -3.58
C TRP A 69 -7.91 -17.25 -2.31
N VAL A 70 -8.23 -18.54 -2.12
CA VAL A 70 -7.55 -19.37 -1.12
C VAL A 70 -6.17 -19.74 -1.67
N GLU A 71 -5.12 -19.36 -0.96
CA GLU A 71 -3.73 -19.61 -1.38
C GLU A 71 -3.09 -20.78 -0.64
N ALA A 72 -3.46 -20.98 0.63
CA ALA A 72 -2.92 -22.07 1.43
C ALA A 72 -3.90 -22.62 2.45
N LEU A 73 -3.71 -23.90 2.77
CA LEU A 73 -4.48 -24.68 3.74
C LEU A 73 -3.53 -25.28 4.79
N PRO A 74 -2.97 -24.48 5.71
CA PRO A 74 -2.05 -24.98 6.72
C PRO A 74 -2.72 -26.05 7.61
N LEU A 75 -2.02 -27.17 7.78
CA LEU A 75 -2.36 -28.25 8.71
C LEU A 75 -1.21 -28.42 9.70
N ARG A 76 -1.50 -28.30 10.99
CA ARG A 76 -0.56 -28.51 12.10
C ARG A 76 -1.20 -29.46 13.08
N TYR A 77 -0.47 -30.43 13.59
CA TYR A 77 -0.98 -31.35 14.60
C TYR A 77 0.13 -31.83 15.52
N ASP A 78 -0.25 -32.20 16.73
CA ASP A 78 0.56 -32.94 17.68
C ASP A 78 -0.22 -34.16 18.20
N ALA A 79 0.23 -34.77 19.29
CA ALA A 79 -0.43 -35.94 19.87
C ALA A 79 -1.84 -35.66 20.44
N GLN A 80 -2.21 -34.40 20.66
CA GLN A 80 -3.44 -34.00 21.35
C GLN A 80 -4.34 -33.05 20.55
N THR A 81 -3.78 -32.30 19.60
CA THR A 81 -4.44 -31.20 18.92
C THR A 81 -4.23 -31.25 17.41
N ILE A 82 -5.26 -30.82 16.67
CA ILE A 82 -5.17 -30.55 15.24
C ILE A 82 -5.62 -29.11 15.00
N MET A 83 -4.77 -28.34 14.35
CA MET A 83 -5.04 -26.99 13.86
C MET A 83 -5.08 -27.01 12.34
N THR A 84 -6.19 -26.55 11.80
CA THR A 84 -6.35 -26.32 10.35
C THR A 84 -6.59 -24.85 10.11
N GLY A 85 -6.13 -24.32 8.99
CA GLY A 85 -6.40 -22.94 8.61
C GLY A 85 -6.63 -22.75 7.14
N ILE A 86 -7.10 -21.56 6.80
CA ILE A 86 -7.31 -21.10 5.43
C ILE A 86 -6.66 -19.72 5.35
N VAL A 87 -5.75 -19.57 4.39
CA VAL A 87 -4.99 -18.36 4.14
C VAL A 87 -5.20 -17.94 2.71
N GLY A 88 -5.31 -16.63 2.48
CA GLY A 88 -5.43 -16.10 1.14
C GLY A 88 -5.28 -14.59 1.07
N ARG A 89 -5.30 -14.10 -0.16
CA ARG A 89 -5.26 -12.67 -0.49
C ARG A 89 -6.43 -12.32 -1.40
N SER A 90 -6.70 -11.02 -1.52
CA SER A 90 -7.68 -10.52 -2.48
C SER A 90 -7.26 -10.76 -3.93
N LYS A 91 -8.21 -10.59 -4.86
CA LYS A 91 -7.99 -10.80 -6.31
C LYS A 91 -6.82 -10.01 -6.89
N THR A 92 -6.47 -8.88 -6.28
CA THR A 92 -5.36 -8.04 -6.73
C THR A 92 -3.99 -8.66 -6.45
N ALA A 93 -3.91 -9.76 -5.68
CA ALA A 93 -2.68 -10.54 -5.51
C ALA A 93 -2.08 -11.00 -6.84
N ASP A 94 -2.92 -11.32 -7.83
CA ASP A 94 -2.45 -11.70 -9.16
C ASP A 94 -1.65 -10.57 -9.85
N LEU A 95 -1.96 -9.30 -9.54
CA LEU A 95 -1.20 -8.15 -10.05
C LEU A 95 0.17 -8.02 -9.39
N ILE A 96 0.32 -8.57 -8.19
CA ILE A 96 1.60 -8.59 -7.46
C ILE A 96 2.49 -9.70 -8.04
N ASP A 97 1.90 -10.87 -8.26
CA ASP A 97 2.67 -12.08 -8.54
C ASP A 97 2.96 -12.27 -10.05
N CYS A 98 2.09 -11.77 -10.93
CA CYS A 98 2.16 -12.07 -12.36
C CYS A 98 2.82 -10.94 -13.19
N SER A 99 3.47 -11.36 -14.28
CA SER A 99 4.06 -10.44 -15.25
C SER A 99 3.01 -9.65 -16.03
N ALA A 100 3.32 -8.39 -16.30
CA ALA A 100 2.52 -7.54 -17.17
C ALA A 100 2.62 -8.00 -18.63
N SER A 101 1.49 -7.90 -19.36
CA SER A 101 1.50 -8.14 -20.80
C SER A 101 2.38 -7.09 -21.50
N PRO A 102 3.25 -7.48 -22.46
CA PRO A 102 4.13 -6.56 -23.16
C PRO A 102 3.35 -5.73 -24.19
N ALA A 103 2.50 -4.84 -23.71
CA ALA A 103 1.70 -3.93 -24.52
C ALA A 103 2.17 -2.49 -24.30
N GLN A 104 2.37 -1.75 -25.39
CA GLN A 104 2.67 -0.33 -25.30
C GLN A 104 1.38 0.45 -25.08
N HIS A 105 1.38 1.30 -24.05
CA HIS A 105 0.30 2.20 -23.71
C HIS A 105 0.77 3.64 -23.93
N ASN A 106 0.39 4.23 -25.06
CA ASN A 106 0.64 5.64 -25.36
C ASN A 106 -0.65 6.46 -25.21
N GLY A 107 -0.54 7.72 -24.79
CA GLY A 107 -1.69 8.62 -24.87
C GLY A 107 -2.74 8.46 -23.76
N LYS A 108 -2.48 7.67 -22.71
CA LYS A 108 -3.49 7.27 -21.71
C LYS A 108 -3.25 7.94 -20.36
N ASN A 109 -4.33 8.18 -19.61
CA ASN A 109 -4.22 8.54 -18.20
C ASN A 109 -3.92 7.28 -17.36
N LEU A 110 -3.49 7.47 -16.11
CA LEU A 110 -3.13 6.37 -15.20
C LEU A 110 -4.25 5.32 -15.08
N PHE A 111 -5.50 5.76 -14.93
CA PHE A 111 -6.67 4.89 -14.81
C PHE A 111 -6.81 3.93 -16.00
N LEU A 112 -6.68 4.44 -17.23
CA LEU A 112 -6.82 3.62 -18.45
C LEU A 112 -5.65 2.63 -18.61
N ILE A 113 -4.44 3.01 -18.18
CA ILE A 113 -3.28 2.11 -18.21
C ILE A 113 -3.45 1.00 -17.17
N ALA A 114 -3.74 1.36 -15.92
CA ALA A 114 -3.98 0.41 -14.84
C ALA A 114 -5.13 -0.56 -15.19
N SER A 115 -6.21 -0.05 -15.80
CA SER A 115 -7.33 -0.87 -16.28
C SER A 115 -6.89 -1.88 -17.34
N ALA A 116 -6.01 -1.47 -18.26
CA ALA A 116 -5.52 -2.37 -19.29
C ALA A 116 -4.57 -3.45 -18.73
N LEU A 117 -3.75 -3.10 -17.74
CA LEU A 117 -2.87 -4.05 -17.04
C LEU A 117 -3.64 -5.04 -16.17
N ALA A 118 -4.72 -4.59 -15.52
CA ALA A 118 -5.52 -5.42 -14.61
C ALA A 118 -6.55 -6.32 -15.32
N ARG A 119 -6.99 -5.95 -16.53
CA ARG A 119 -8.02 -6.65 -17.30
C ARG A 119 -7.76 -8.14 -17.53
N PRO A 120 -6.54 -8.61 -17.88
CA PRO A 120 -6.26 -10.04 -18.07
C PRO A 120 -6.53 -10.89 -16.82
N PHE A 121 -6.45 -10.29 -15.63
CA PHE A 121 -6.65 -10.95 -14.34
C PHE A 121 -8.11 -10.85 -13.84
N GLY A 122 -9.02 -10.25 -14.63
CA GLY A 122 -10.40 -10.04 -14.21
C GLY A 122 -10.56 -9.03 -13.06
N VAL A 123 -9.54 -8.21 -12.82
CA VAL A 123 -9.55 -7.17 -11.79
C VAL A 123 -10.04 -5.86 -12.39
N ASN A 124 -11.09 -5.29 -11.79
CA ASN A 124 -11.59 -3.97 -12.16
C ASN A 124 -10.78 -2.88 -11.46
N VAL A 125 -10.66 -1.72 -12.10
CA VAL A 125 -10.00 -0.54 -11.53
C VAL A 125 -11.03 0.53 -11.20
N VAL A 126 -10.84 1.21 -10.07
CA VAL A 126 -11.68 2.31 -9.59
C VAL A 126 -10.81 3.53 -9.37
N ASP A 127 -11.21 4.67 -9.94
CA ASP A 127 -10.62 5.96 -9.61
C ASP A 127 -11.36 6.58 -8.41
N ALA A 128 -10.69 6.67 -7.27
CA ALA A 128 -11.15 7.26 -6.03
C ALA A 128 -10.53 8.65 -5.80
N GLY A 129 -10.26 9.40 -6.87
CA GLY A 129 -9.70 10.74 -6.81
C GLY A 129 -8.18 10.77 -6.92
N ALA A 130 -7.61 9.89 -7.75
CA ALA A 130 -6.21 9.97 -8.11
C ALA A 130 -5.91 11.34 -8.77
N PRO A 131 -4.73 11.94 -8.56
CA PRO A 131 -4.35 13.15 -9.28
C PRO A 131 -4.49 13.00 -10.79
N ALA A 132 -5.12 13.99 -11.43
CA ALA A 132 -5.11 14.09 -12.89
C ALA A 132 -3.69 14.42 -13.35
N ALA A 133 -2.90 13.39 -13.63
CA ALA A 133 -1.61 13.52 -14.27
C ALA A 133 -1.80 13.72 -15.78
N ALA A 134 -0.88 14.46 -16.40
CA ALA A 134 -0.78 14.52 -17.86
C ALA A 134 -0.63 13.09 -18.43
N VAL A 135 -1.03 12.90 -19.68
CA VAL A 135 -0.87 11.65 -20.43
C VAL A 135 0.46 10.98 -20.13
N ILE A 136 0.40 9.74 -19.67
CA ILE A 136 1.56 8.92 -19.33
C ILE A 136 1.78 7.89 -20.43
N GLU A 137 3.05 7.60 -20.71
CA GLU A 137 3.45 6.47 -21.54
C GLU A 137 3.94 5.34 -20.64
N ALA A 138 3.38 4.15 -20.84
CA ALA A 138 3.79 2.94 -20.14
C ALA A 138 4.09 1.86 -21.15
N GLN A 139 5.29 1.31 -21.07
CA GLN A 139 5.66 0.05 -21.68
C GLN A 139 6.20 -0.82 -20.55
N PRO A 140 5.55 -1.95 -20.24
CA PRO A 140 6.11 -2.91 -19.32
C PRO A 140 7.42 -3.47 -19.85
N GLU A 141 8.41 -3.61 -18.98
CA GLU A 141 9.67 -4.27 -19.32
C GLU A 141 9.50 -5.78 -19.40
N HIS A 142 10.42 -6.48 -20.07
CA HIS A 142 10.30 -7.93 -20.23
C HIS A 142 10.41 -8.65 -18.89
N GLY A 143 9.32 -9.31 -18.47
CA GLY A 143 9.24 -10.01 -17.19
C GLY A 143 8.88 -9.11 -15.99
N GLU A 144 8.66 -7.81 -16.19
CA GLU A 144 8.18 -6.89 -15.15
C GLU A 144 6.81 -7.34 -14.62
N THR A 145 6.63 -7.38 -13.30
CA THR A 145 5.31 -7.66 -12.70
C THR A 145 4.35 -6.50 -12.95
N VAL A 146 3.04 -6.75 -12.86
CA VAL A 146 2.07 -5.65 -13.00
C VAL A 146 2.27 -4.61 -11.89
N VAL A 147 2.57 -5.03 -10.66
CA VAL A 147 2.82 -4.12 -9.54
C VAL A 147 4.05 -3.26 -9.74
N ASP A 148 5.16 -3.81 -10.26
CA ASP A 148 6.38 -3.03 -10.51
C ASP A 148 6.12 -1.95 -11.56
N CYS A 149 5.43 -2.33 -12.65
CA CYS A 149 5.02 -1.39 -13.69
C CYS A 149 4.10 -0.30 -13.12
N LEU A 150 3.11 -0.68 -12.32
CA LEU A 150 2.20 0.26 -11.66
C LEU A 150 2.92 1.20 -10.70
N ASN A 151 3.81 0.70 -9.85
CA ASN A 151 4.56 1.51 -8.88
C ASN A 151 5.36 2.64 -9.56
N ARG A 152 5.98 2.33 -10.70
CA ARG A 152 6.67 3.33 -11.52
C ARG A 152 5.72 4.42 -12.03
N LEU A 153 4.51 4.06 -12.45
CA LEU A 153 3.50 5.00 -12.97
C LEU A 153 2.85 5.81 -11.84
N LEU A 154 2.58 5.19 -10.70
CA LEU A 154 2.05 5.82 -9.49
C LEU A 154 2.99 6.90 -8.98
N GLY A 155 4.31 6.64 -9.03
CA GLY A 155 5.34 7.63 -8.73
C GLY A 155 5.24 8.87 -9.62
N GLN A 156 4.98 8.70 -10.93
CA GLN A 156 4.79 9.83 -11.86
C GLN A 156 3.53 10.63 -11.59
N ALA A 157 2.45 9.93 -11.26
CA ALA A 157 1.16 10.54 -10.99
C ALA A 157 1.02 11.07 -9.56
N GLN A 158 1.96 10.75 -8.65
CA GLN A 158 1.85 10.99 -7.21
C GLN A 158 0.52 10.44 -6.65
N ALA A 159 0.17 9.22 -7.04
CA ALA A 159 -1.08 8.55 -6.71
C ALA A 159 -0.82 7.28 -5.88
N LEU A 160 -1.78 6.85 -5.06
CA LEU A 160 -1.74 5.55 -4.40
C LEU A 160 -2.50 4.50 -5.20
N ALA A 161 -2.06 3.25 -5.08
CA ALA A 161 -2.86 2.10 -5.46
C ALA A 161 -2.97 1.11 -4.30
N TYR A 162 -4.19 0.68 -4.02
CA TYR A 162 -4.53 -0.32 -3.00
C TYR A 162 -5.76 -1.09 -3.46
N ASP A 163 -6.30 -2.01 -2.67
CA ASP A 163 -7.54 -2.72 -3.03
C ASP A 163 -8.75 -2.33 -2.18
N ASP A 164 -9.92 -2.75 -2.63
CA ASP A 164 -11.16 -2.70 -1.85
C ASP A 164 -11.70 -4.08 -1.49
N GLU A 165 -12.78 -4.11 -0.69
CA GLU A 165 -13.43 -5.32 -0.21
C GLU A 165 -13.94 -6.22 -1.34
N ARG A 166 -14.14 -5.67 -2.54
CA ARG A 166 -14.60 -6.38 -3.75
C ARG A 166 -13.47 -6.93 -4.60
N GLY A 167 -12.21 -6.77 -4.17
CA GLY A 167 -11.04 -7.20 -4.93
C GLY A 167 -10.80 -6.38 -6.19
N ARG A 168 -11.13 -5.08 -6.15
CA ARG A 168 -10.83 -4.12 -7.22
C ARG A 168 -9.57 -3.34 -6.87
N LEU A 169 -8.81 -2.94 -7.89
CA LEU A 169 -7.68 -2.02 -7.73
C LEU A 169 -8.22 -0.58 -7.62
N VAL A 170 -7.92 0.09 -6.52
CA VAL A 170 -8.34 1.48 -6.26
C VAL A 170 -7.15 2.40 -6.46
N LEU A 171 -7.33 3.45 -7.27
CA LEU A 171 -6.37 4.53 -7.46
C LEU A 171 -6.85 5.77 -6.70
N GLY A 172 -6.01 6.36 -5.86
CA GLY A 172 -6.46 7.48 -5.03
C GLY A 172 -5.35 8.31 -4.41
N ARG A 173 -5.70 8.99 -3.31
CA ARG A 173 -4.79 9.80 -2.48
C ARG A 173 -4.87 9.35 -1.02
N PRO A 174 -3.80 9.54 -0.23
CA PRO A 174 -3.84 9.27 1.20
C PRO A 174 -4.88 10.15 1.92
N GLY A 175 -5.63 9.58 2.85
CA GLY A 175 -6.58 10.31 3.70
C GLY A 175 -7.83 10.83 2.98
N SER A 176 -8.24 10.16 1.88
CA SER A 176 -9.42 10.58 1.09
C SER A 176 -10.76 10.36 1.81
N MET A 177 -10.82 9.42 2.75
CA MET A 177 -12.00 9.15 3.57
C MET A 177 -11.80 9.72 4.97
N LYS A 178 -12.86 9.81 5.79
CA LYS A 178 -12.77 10.22 7.20
C LYS A 178 -13.19 9.09 8.12
N ALA A 179 -12.44 8.87 9.19
CA ALA A 179 -12.87 8.03 10.29
C ALA A 179 -13.94 8.76 11.09
N ALA A 180 -14.96 8.03 11.56
CA ALA A 180 -16.01 8.56 12.41
C ALA A 180 -15.57 8.65 13.88
N THR A 181 -14.55 7.89 14.28
CA THR A 181 -14.05 7.83 15.66
C THR A 181 -12.60 8.29 15.71
N ALA A 182 -12.29 9.18 16.64
CA ALA A 182 -10.92 9.60 16.93
C ALA A 182 -10.19 8.53 17.76
N LEU A 183 -8.86 8.51 17.70
CA LEU A 183 -8.02 7.69 18.59
C LEU A 183 -7.53 8.58 19.74
N VAL A 184 -7.92 8.25 20.96
CA VAL A 184 -7.69 9.08 22.15
C VAL A 184 -7.04 8.24 23.25
N LEU A 185 -5.83 8.67 23.66
CA LEU A 185 -5.10 8.03 24.76
C LEU A 185 -5.90 8.15 26.07
N GLY A 186 -6.08 7.01 26.75
CA GLY A 186 -6.84 6.93 27.99
C GLY A 186 -8.35 6.70 27.81
N GLU A 187 -8.83 6.67 26.56
CA GLU A 187 -10.22 6.31 26.23
C GLU A 187 -10.30 5.01 25.44
N ASN A 188 -10.14 5.07 24.11
CA ASN A 188 -10.32 3.91 23.23
C ASN A 188 -9.01 3.25 22.77
N ILE A 189 -7.87 3.89 23.01
CA ILE A 189 -6.54 3.30 22.78
C ILE A 189 -6.23 2.35 23.94
N LEU A 190 -6.08 1.06 23.65
CA LEU A 190 -5.65 0.05 24.63
C LEU A 190 -4.13 0.02 24.79
N SER A 191 -3.41 0.06 23.68
CA SER A 191 -1.95 0.10 23.65
C SER A 191 -1.45 0.83 22.42
N CYS A 192 -0.18 1.23 22.47
CA CYS A 192 0.53 1.90 21.39
C CYS A 192 1.89 1.23 21.21
N ASP A 193 2.29 1.02 19.96
CA ASP A 193 3.62 0.56 19.56
C ASP A 193 4.20 1.49 18.48
N THR A 194 5.38 2.06 18.73
CA THR A 194 6.09 2.91 17.76
C THR A 194 7.59 2.87 18.01
N GLU A 195 8.39 2.69 16.94
CA GLU A 195 9.85 2.69 17.03
C GLU A 195 10.43 4.12 17.05
N ARG A 196 9.72 5.09 16.44
CA ARG A 196 10.18 6.48 16.22
C ARG A 196 11.64 6.58 15.73
N SER A 197 12.00 5.68 14.82
CA SER A 197 13.38 5.50 14.37
C SER A 197 13.84 6.65 13.48
N VAL A 198 15.00 7.22 13.80
CA VAL A 198 15.75 8.14 12.90
C VAL A 198 16.84 7.40 12.11
N ARG A 199 16.81 6.05 12.09
CA ARG A 199 17.79 5.23 11.37
C ARG A 199 17.86 5.62 9.89
N GLU A 200 16.70 5.85 9.29
CA GLU A 200 16.53 6.21 7.87
C GLU A 200 16.39 7.71 7.62
N ARG A 201 16.65 8.56 8.63
CA ARG A 201 16.73 10.02 8.48
C ARG A 201 18.18 10.51 8.37
N PHE A 202 18.37 11.50 7.52
CA PHE A 202 19.67 12.00 7.08
C PHE A 202 19.69 13.52 7.19
N SER A 203 20.85 14.12 7.47
CA SER A 203 20.98 15.58 7.59
C SER A 203 20.87 16.28 6.24
N SER A 204 21.24 15.60 5.16
CA SER A 204 21.17 16.11 3.79
C SER A 204 20.89 14.99 2.80
N TYR A 205 20.06 15.31 1.82
CA TYR A 205 19.64 14.44 0.73
C TYR A 205 20.16 15.02 -0.58
N LEU A 206 21.17 14.38 -1.16
CA LEU A 206 21.77 14.78 -2.43
C LEU A 206 21.24 13.87 -3.54
N VAL A 207 20.51 14.43 -4.50
CA VAL A 207 20.13 13.70 -5.72
C VAL A 207 21.08 14.09 -6.84
N THR A 208 21.66 13.08 -7.48
CA THR A 208 22.52 13.23 -8.64
C THR A 208 21.87 12.59 -9.86
N GLY A 209 21.95 13.22 -11.02
CA GLY A 209 21.35 12.71 -12.25
C GLY A 209 22.13 13.11 -13.48
N GLN A 210 21.89 12.42 -14.59
CA GLN A 210 22.54 12.68 -15.87
C GLN A 210 21.53 13.25 -16.87
N ARG A 211 21.98 14.18 -17.71
CA ARG A 211 21.23 14.65 -18.88
C ARG A 211 21.87 14.08 -20.16
N PRO A 212 21.09 13.77 -21.21
CA PRO A 212 21.65 13.46 -22.51
C PRO A 212 22.51 14.64 -23.00
N GLY A 213 23.71 14.37 -23.50
CA GLY A 213 24.54 15.39 -24.15
C GLY A 213 23.89 15.89 -25.44
N THR A 214 24.14 17.16 -25.75
CA THR A 214 23.75 17.82 -27.01
C THR A 214 24.98 18.12 -27.86
N ASP A 215 24.82 18.28 -29.18
CA ASP A 215 25.94 18.53 -30.11
C ASP A 215 26.65 19.88 -29.85
N ASP A 216 26.05 20.75 -29.03
CA ASP A 216 26.64 22.01 -28.53
C ASP A 216 27.48 21.84 -27.24
N ASP A 217 27.49 20.65 -26.63
CA ASP A 217 28.23 20.38 -25.39
C ASP A 217 29.69 19.95 -25.71
N PHE A 218 30.62 20.91 -25.81
CA PHE A 218 32.06 20.64 -25.87
C PHE A 218 32.70 20.54 -24.46
N GLY A 219 33.29 19.40 -24.10
CA GLY A 219 34.15 19.24 -22.90
C GLY A 219 33.44 18.85 -21.58
N GLU A 220 34.06 19.18 -20.44
CA GLU A 220 33.67 18.81 -19.05
C GLU A 220 32.20 19.13 -18.69
N ALA A 221 31.53 19.98 -19.47
CA ALA A 221 30.11 20.33 -19.37
C ALA A 221 29.16 19.16 -19.72
N THR A 222 29.59 18.19 -20.56
CA THR A 222 28.81 16.97 -20.86
C THR A 222 28.75 16.02 -19.65
N ILE A 223 29.65 16.19 -18.66
CA ILE A 223 29.79 15.37 -17.45
C ILE A 223 29.21 16.08 -16.21
N ALA A 224 28.64 17.28 -16.36
CA ALA A 224 28.01 18.00 -15.27
C ALA A 224 26.76 17.24 -14.79
N ALA A 225 26.97 16.27 -13.89
CA ALA A 225 25.93 15.60 -13.15
C ALA A 225 25.06 16.70 -12.52
N ILE A 226 23.77 16.70 -12.84
CA ILE A 226 22.82 17.57 -12.17
C ILE A 226 22.81 17.13 -10.72
N ARG A 227 23.11 18.07 -9.82
CA ARG A 227 23.15 17.82 -8.37
C ARG A 227 22.20 18.79 -7.70
N GLN A 228 21.31 18.27 -6.87
CA GLN A 228 20.46 19.05 -5.98
C GLN A 228 20.56 18.48 -4.57
N SER A 229 20.40 19.34 -3.57
CA SER A 229 20.49 18.95 -2.17
C SER A 229 19.39 19.63 -1.35
N THR A 230 18.79 18.88 -0.43
CA THR A 230 17.86 19.40 0.57
C THR A 230 18.31 18.93 1.96
N GLY A 231 18.30 19.84 2.94
CA GLY A 231 18.61 19.52 4.33
C GLY A 231 17.38 19.13 5.13
N ASP A 232 17.57 18.31 6.17
CA ASP A 232 16.54 18.00 7.16
C ASP A 232 16.93 18.64 8.51
N ALA A 233 16.19 19.68 8.89
CA ALA A 233 16.43 20.43 10.12
C ALA A 233 16.24 19.59 11.39
N GLY A 234 15.51 18.48 11.32
CA GLY A 234 15.32 17.57 12.45
C GLY A 234 16.54 16.68 12.74
N VAL A 235 17.54 16.64 11.85
CA VAL A 235 18.76 15.82 12.01
C VAL A 235 19.97 16.71 12.20
N THR A 236 20.33 17.00 13.45
CA THR A 236 21.45 17.88 13.79
C THR A 236 22.82 17.24 13.56
N ARG A 237 22.91 15.90 13.61
CA ARG A 237 24.14 15.15 13.36
C ARG A 237 24.39 14.99 11.86
N TYR A 238 25.62 15.24 11.41
CA TYR A 238 26.01 15.04 10.01
C TYR A 238 25.81 13.57 9.57
N ARG A 239 24.88 13.37 8.63
CA ARG A 239 24.47 12.09 8.03
C ARG A 239 24.04 12.34 6.58
N PRO A 240 24.96 12.49 5.62
CA PRO A 240 24.58 12.71 4.23
C PRO A 240 24.05 11.42 3.59
N HIS A 241 23.10 11.56 2.67
CA HIS A 241 22.62 10.48 1.82
C HIS A 241 22.58 10.93 0.36
N THR A 242 23.19 10.13 -0.51
CA THR A 242 23.26 10.42 -1.95
C THR A 242 22.43 9.41 -2.73
N ILE A 243 21.53 9.91 -3.56
CA ILE A 243 20.62 9.13 -4.40
C ILE A 243 20.97 9.40 -5.86
N GLN A 244 21.08 8.34 -6.65
CA GLN A 244 21.26 8.46 -8.10
C GLN A 244 19.90 8.36 -8.80
N GLN A 245 19.60 9.35 -9.64
CA GLN A 245 18.41 9.37 -10.47
C GLN A 245 18.63 8.61 -11.77
N SER A 246 17.76 7.63 -12.01
CA SER A 246 17.65 6.92 -13.27
C SER A 246 16.88 7.78 -14.29
N GLY A 247 17.26 7.68 -15.55
CA GLY A 247 16.64 8.45 -16.63
C GLY A 247 17.20 9.87 -16.78
N THR A 248 16.51 10.69 -17.58
CA THR A 248 16.92 12.07 -17.84
C THR A 248 16.56 12.92 -16.64
N ALA A 249 17.59 13.44 -15.97
CA ALA A 249 17.42 14.35 -14.87
C ALA A 249 17.32 15.81 -15.36
N THR A 250 16.57 16.61 -14.61
CA THR A 250 16.52 18.08 -14.69
C THR A 250 16.77 18.63 -13.28
N THR A 251 17.20 19.89 -13.18
CA THR A 251 17.37 20.55 -11.88
C THR A 251 16.09 20.45 -11.04
N ASP A 252 14.93 20.69 -11.64
CA ASP A 252 13.64 20.62 -10.96
C ASP A 252 13.29 19.21 -10.50
N SER A 253 13.51 18.19 -11.33
CA SER A 253 13.21 16.80 -10.93
C SER A 253 14.11 16.33 -9.79
N CYS A 254 15.40 16.68 -9.81
CA CYS A 254 16.31 16.33 -8.73
C CYS A 254 15.93 17.05 -7.43
N LYS A 255 15.55 18.34 -7.51
CA LYS A 255 15.09 19.11 -6.35
C LYS A 255 13.80 18.53 -5.76
N SER A 256 12.79 18.25 -6.59
CA SER A 256 11.56 17.62 -6.12
C SER A 256 11.80 16.27 -5.45
N ARG A 257 12.74 15.46 -5.96
CA ARG A 257 13.11 14.18 -5.35
C ARG A 257 13.82 14.36 -4.01
N CYS A 258 14.75 15.31 -3.88
CA CYS A 258 15.38 15.63 -2.60
C CYS A 258 14.36 16.05 -1.53
N GLU A 259 13.44 16.95 -1.89
CA GLU A 259 12.39 17.42 -0.98
C GLU A 259 11.42 16.31 -0.58
N PHE A 260 11.05 15.47 -1.54
CA PHE A 260 10.18 14.31 -1.30
C PHE A 260 10.83 13.32 -0.31
N GLU A 261 12.08 12.94 -0.55
CA GLU A 261 12.82 12.01 0.33
C GLU A 261 12.93 12.54 1.76
N ALA A 262 13.23 13.83 1.92
CA ALA A 262 13.29 14.47 3.22
C ALA A 262 11.91 14.43 3.94
N ARG A 263 10.83 14.81 3.24
CA ARG A 263 9.47 14.82 3.82
C ARG A 263 8.98 13.42 4.14
N GLN A 264 9.12 12.47 3.22
CA GLN A 264 8.64 11.11 3.40
C GLN A 264 9.34 10.41 4.57
N ARG A 265 10.67 10.53 4.67
CA ARG A 265 11.43 9.92 5.78
C ARG A 265 11.15 10.59 7.12
N ALA A 266 10.93 11.91 7.13
CA ALA A 266 10.49 12.60 8.34
C ALA A 266 9.08 12.13 8.78
N ALA A 267 8.17 11.96 7.82
CA ALA A 267 6.81 11.48 8.06
C ALA A 267 6.80 10.03 8.56
N LYS A 268 7.62 9.14 7.99
CA LYS A 268 7.75 7.74 8.44
C LYS A 268 8.21 7.60 9.88
N THR A 269 9.00 8.53 10.40
CA THR A 269 9.40 8.54 11.83
C THR A 269 8.20 8.75 12.78
N LEU A 270 7.10 9.32 12.30
CA LEU A 270 5.88 9.54 13.08
C LEU A 270 4.87 8.38 12.93
N GLU A 271 5.19 7.32 12.20
CA GLU A 271 4.31 6.15 12.13
C GLU A 271 4.13 5.50 13.51
N THR A 272 2.88 5.22 13.82
CA THR A 272 2.47 4.71 15.13
C THR A 272 1.38 3.67 14.94
N THR A 273 1.47 2.56 15.66
CA THR A 273 0.45 1.51 15.65
C THR A 273 -0.32 1.56 16.95
N TYR A 274 -1.62 1.78 16.86
CA TYR A 274 -2.53 1.76 18.01
C TYR A 274 -3.37 0.49 18.01
N THR A 275 -3.52 -0.13 19.18
CA THR A 275 -4.45 -1.24 19.38
C THR A 275 -5.70 -0.73 20.07
N VAL A 276 -6.87 -1.03 19.49
CA VAL A 276 -8.19 -0.66 20.03
C VAL A 276 -9.06 -1.90 20.23
N GLN A 277 -10.07 -1.78 21.10
CA GLN A 277 -11.02 -2.85 21.38
C GLN A 277 -12.02 -3.02 20.23
N GLY A 278 -12.20 -4.25 19.75
CA GLY A 278 -13.17 -4.58 18.71
C GLY A 278 -12.81 -4.04 17.33
N TRP A 279 -13.67 -4.31 16.34
CA TRP A 279 -13.40 -4.04 14.91
C TRP A 279 -14.11 -2.83 14.33
N ARG A 280 -15.04 -2.26 15.09
CA ARG A 280 -15.95 -1.22 14.62
C ARG A 280 -15.68 0.10 15.33
N GLN A 281 -15.90 1.17 14.59
CA GLN A 281 -15.93 2.55 15.06
C GLN A 281 -17.22 2.80 15.87
N GLY A 282 -17.29 3.94 16.54
CA GLY A 282 -18.46 4.36 17.32
C GLY A 282 -19.75 4.52 16.53
N ASN A 283 -19.66 4.69 15.20
CA ASN A 283 -20.82 4.69 14.30
C ASN A 283 -21.26 3.28 13.84
N GLY A 284 -20.54 2.23 14.24
CA GLY A 284 -20.81 0.84 13.86
C GLY A 284 -20.13 0.37 12.58
N GLU A 285 -19.47 1.24 11.81
CA GLU A 285 -18.72 0.84 10.62
C GLU A 285 -17.36 0.21 11.01
N LEU A 286 -16.83 -0.67 10.17
CA LEU A 286 -15.48 -1.20 10.36
C LEU A 286 -14.42 -0.08 10.22
N TRP A 287 -13.29 -0.23 10.92
CA TRP A 287 -12.09 0.57 10.67
C TRP A 287 -11.56 0.30 9.26
N LYS A 288 -11.27 1.31 8.44
CA LYS A 288 -10.79 1.07 7.07
C LYS A 288 -9.46 1.77 6.80
N PRO A 289 -8.59 1.19 5.96
CA PRO A 289 -7.43 1.90 5.48
C PRO A 289 -7.84 3.12 4.65
N ASN A 290 -6.92 4.08 4.49
CA ASN A 290 -7.09 5.34 3.78
C ASN A 290 -8.10 6.33 4.42
N GLN A 291 -8.52 6.11 5.66
CA GLN A 291 -9.29 7.08 6.44
C GLN A 291 -8.35 8.08 7.12
N ALA A 292 -8.70 9.37 7.07
CA ALA A 292 -8.15 10.40 7.92
C ALA A 292 -8.77 10.28 9.32
N VAL A 293 -7.92 10.12 10.33
CA VAL A 293 -8.31 9.91 11.73
C VAL A 293 -7.65 10.97 12.60
N VAL A 294 -8.43 11.54 13.52
CA VAL A 294 -7.89 12.47 14.52
C VAL A 294 -7.27 11.64 15.64
N VAL A 295 -6.04 11.98 16.02
CA VAL A 295 -5.29 11.31 17.09
C VAL A 295 -4.95 12.32 18.18
N TYR A 296 -5.35 12.00 19.41
CA TYR A 296 -4.91 12.67 20.61
C TYR A 296 -4.10 11.70 21.46
N ASP A 297 -2.79 11.89 21.45
CA ASP A 297 -1.83 11.11 22.22
C ASP A 297 -0.66 12.03 22.62
N PRO A 298 -0.78 12.71 23.77
CA PRO A 298 0.26 13.62 24.25
C PRO A 298 1.56 12.91 24.61
N LEU A 299 1.56 11.59 24.87
CA LEU A 299 2.81 10.84 25.10
C LEU A 299 3.62 10.68 23.82
N ASN A 300 2.93 10.56 22.68
CA ASN A 300 3.56 10.57 21.37
C ASN A 300 3.64 11.96 20.71
N GLY A 301 3.19 13.01 21.40
CA GLY A 301 3.23 14.38 20.90
C GLY A 301 2.20 14.66 19.80
N PHE A 302 1.16 13.82 19.67
CA PHE A 302 0.01 14.10 18.80
C PHE A 302 -1.04 14.87 19.60
N ASP A 303 -1.24 16.15 19.28
CA ASP A 303 -2.29 16.97 19.88
C ASP A 303 -3.40 17.24 18.86
N ASN A 304 -4.40 16.36 18.82
CA ASN A 304 -5.53 16.43 17.88
C ASN A 304 -5.09 16.49 16.41
N GLU A 305 -3.97 15.81 16.10
CA GLU A 305 -3.43 15.77 14.76
C GLU A 305 -4.26 14.84 13.87
N THR A 306 -4.40 15.20 12.60
CA THR A 306 -5.06 14.33 11.61
C THR A 306 -4.01 13.48 10.91
N LEU A 307 -4.06 12.18 11.13
CA LEU A 307 -3.20 11.18 10.51
C LEU A 307 -4.00 10.32 9.53
N VAL A 308 -3.32 9.59 8.66
CA VAL A 308 -3.92 8.64 7.72
C VAL A 308 -3.77 7.23 8.28
N ILE A 309 -4.85 6.46 8.28
CA ILE A 309 -4.82 5.02 8.57
C ILE A 309 -4.15 4.31 7.38
N ALA A 310 -2.93 3.86 7.61
CA ALA A 310 -2.13 3.14 6.64
C ALA A 310 -2.53 1.69 6.53
N GLU A 311 -2.76 1.04 7.67
CA GLU A 311 -3.12 -0.38 7.74
C GLU A 311 -4.06 -0.61 8.91
N VAL A 312 -5.02 -1.50 8.69
CA VAL A 312 -5.94 -2.03 9.69
C VAL A 312 -5.76 -3.54 9.71
N THR A 313 -5.42 -4.09 10.87
CA THR A 313 -5.39 -5.53 11.13
C THR A 313 -6.46 -5.87 12.16
N TYR A 314 -7.49 -6.59 11.72
CA TYR A 314 -8.49 -7.17 12.61
C TYR A 314 -7.96 -8.50 13.12
N SER A 315 -7.93 -8.68 14.44
CA SER A 315 -7.58 -9.94 15.06
C SER A 315 -8.69 -10.44 15.99
N GLN A 316 -8.88 -11.75 16.00
CA GLN A 316 -9.69 -12.46 16.98
C GLN A 316 -8.88 -13.63 17.53
N ASP A 317 -8.92 -13.81 18.84
CA ASP A 317 -8.42 -14.98 19.53
C ASP A 317 -9.35 -15.31 20.71
N ASN A 318 -8.89 -16.18 21.62
CA ASN A 318 -9.65 -16.54 22.82
C ASN A 318 -9.84 -15.36 23.80
N ASN A 319 -9.06 -14.29 23.68
CA ASN A 319 -9.13 -13.10 24.53
C ASN A 319 -10.11 -12.04 23.97
N GLY A 320 -10.63 -12.25 22.76
CA GLY A 320 -11.66 -11.40 22.17
C GLY A 320 -11.24 -10.88 20.79
N THR A 321 -11.72 -9.67 20.47
CA THR A 321 -11.47 -9.01 19.18
C THR A 321 -10.69 -7.72 19.38
N LEU A 322 -9.62 -7.53 18.62
CA LEU A 322 -8.78 -6.33 18.65
C LEU A 322 -8.59 -5.81 17.22
N THR A 323 -8.33 -4.52 17.10
CA THR A 323 -7.86 -3.91 15.85
C THR A 323 -6.53 -3.22 16.09
N GLU A 324 -5.53 -3.56 15.29
CA GLU A 324 -4.29 -2.80 15.18
C GLU A 324 -4.43 -1.81 14.02
N ILE A 325 -4.19 -0.54 14.29
CA ILE A 325 -4.36 0.56 13.34
C ILE A 325 -3.01 1.27 13.22
N ARG A 326 -2.31 1.06 12.11
CA ARG A 326 -1.11 1.83 11.79
C ARG A 326 -1.53 3.17 11.20
N VAL A 327 -1.08 4.25 11.82
CA VAL A 327 -1.34 5.63 11.40
C VAL A 327 -0.04 6.37 11.15
N GLY A 328 -0.09 7.36 10.27
CA GLY A 328 1.03 8.27 10.03
C GLY A 328 0.63 9.47 9.19
N PRO A 329 1.51 10.47 9.03
CA PRO A 329 1.25 11.61 8.16
C PRO A 329 1.07 11.18 6.70
N ALA A 330 0.22 11.88 5.94
CA ALA A 330 -0.07 11.52 4.54
C ALA A 330 1.19 11.42 3.66
N ASP A 331 2.19 12.27 3.91
CA ASP A 331 3.47 12.31 3.19
C ASP A 331 4.29 11.02 3.36
N ALA A 332 4.04 10.19 4.39
CA ALA A 332 4.73 8.91 4.58
C ALA A 332 4.36 7.88 3.49
N TYR A 333 3.17 8.02 2.90
CA TYR A 333 2.56 7.00 2.04
C TYR A 333 2.62 7.31 0.56
N LEU A 334 2.87 8.57 0.18
CA LEU A 334 2.99 8.93 -1.24
C LEU A 334 4.14 8.15 -1.91
N PRO A 335 3.99 7.73 -3.17
CA PRO A 335 5.05 7.04 -3.89
C PRO A 335 6.14 8.02 -4.33
N GLU A 336 7.32 7.47 -4.59
CA GLU A 336 8.47 8.27 -5.03
C GLU A 336 8.19 8.99 -6.36
N PRO A 337 8.45 10.30 -6.47
CA PRO A 337 8.23 11.04 -7.70
C PRO A 337 9.17 10.55 -8.81
N PHE A 338 8.60 9.87 -9.79
CA PHE A 338 9.28 9.49 -11.02
C PHE A 338 8.94 10.52 -12.10
N ARG A 339 9.92 11.03 -12.87
CA ARG A 339 9.64 11.81 -14.08
C ARG A 339 10.32 11.14 -15.27
N PRO A 340 9.57 10.67 -16.30
CA PRO A 340 10.16 10.10 -17.49
C PRO A 340 10.83 11.19 -18.35
N LYS A 341 11.71 10.75 -19.26
CA LYS A 341 12.51 11.62 -20.13
C LYS A 341 11.62 12.53 -20.98
N ALA A 342 11.97 13.81 -21.08
CA ALA A 342 11.35 14.71 -22.06
C ALA A 342 11.58 14.17 -23.48
N LYS A 343 10.54 14.13 -24.32
CA LYS A 343 10.66 13.76 -25.73
C LYS A 343 11.54 14.75 -26.48
N LYS A 344 12.50 14.27 -27.26
CA LYS A 344 13.16 15.08 -28.30
C LYS A 344 12.07 15.57 -29.26
N LYS A 345 11.92 16.89 -29.43
CA LYS A 345 11.20 17.44 -30.57
C LYS A 345 11.97 17.00 -31.82
N VAL A 346 11.34 16.19 -32.66
CA VAL A 346 11.81 16.00 -34.04
C VAL A 346 11.55 17.33 -34.72
N SER A 347 12.60 18.06 -35.05
CA SER A 347 12.51 19.20 -35.95
C SER A 347 12.06 18.67 -37.31
N GLU A 348 10.92 19.14 -37.80
CA GLU A 348 10.58 19.03 -39.22
C GLU A 348 11.71 19.70 -40.02
N GLU A 349 12.53 18.90 -40.69
CA GLU A 349 13.37 19.40 -41.78
C GLU A 349 12.43 19.90 -42.86
N ALA A 350 12.47 21.22 -43.08
CA ALA A 350 11.86 21.85 -44.23
C ALA A 350 12.66 21.43 -45.47
N ASP A 351 12.08 20.53 -46.27
CA ASP A 351 12.54 20.26 -47.63
C ASP A 351 12.49 21.56 -48.44
N PHE A 352 13.65 21.97 -48.97
CA PHE A 352 13.80 22.99 -50.02
C PHE A 352 14.26 22.33 -51.32
#